data_AF-A0A651DN13-F1
#
_entry.id   AF-A0A651DN13-F1
#
_cell.length_a   1.000
_cell.length_b   1.000
_cell.length_c   1.000
_cell.angle_alpha   90.00
_cell.angle_beta   90.00
_cell.angle_gamma   90.00
#
_symmetry.space_group_name_H-M   'P 1'
#
loop_
_entity.id
_entity.type
_entity.pdbx_description
1 polymer ?
#
loop_
_entity_poly.entity_id
_entity_poly.type
_entity_poly.pdbx_seq_one_letter_code
_entity_poly.pdbx_strand_id
1 'polypeptide(L)'
;MPPLTLITGPSRSGKSEWAEHLAERSPRAVLYIATAQMDPTDAEWQARILKHQQRRPAHWRSRHVPHELAIALQTATADDCLLIDSLGTWVANAIDQADDVWQIQAAALLDSLKQTTAEVILVAEEVGWGVVPAYPLGRTFRDRLGSLTRQVGAIADAAYLVTAGYVLDLQHLGQHVDRLE
;
A
#
# COMPACT_ATOMS: atom_id res chain seq x y z
N MET A 1 -15.17 7.83 -5.07
CA MET A 1 -13.69 7.96 -5.19
C MET A 1 -13.22 7.06 -6.33
N PRO A 2 -11.99 7.24 -6.85
CA PRO A 2 -11.42 6.33 -7.83
C PRO A 2 -11.41 4.90 -7.26
N PRO A 3 -11.82 3.86 -8.02
CA PRO A 3 -11.85 2.48 -7.53
C PRO A 3 -10.53 2.01 -6.91
N LEU A 4 -9.40 2.29 -7.57
CA LEU A 4 -8.06 2.03 -7.06
C LEU A 4 -7.23 3.32 -6.97
N THR A 5 -6.87 3.69 -5.75
CA THR A 5 -6.00 4.84 -5.45
C THR A 5 -4.67 4.37 -4.88
N LEU A 6 -3.56 4.72 -5.55
CA LEU A 6 -2.20 4.50 -5.07
C LEU A 6 -1.67 5.77 -4.39
N ILE A 7 -1.10 5.63 -3.19
CA ILE A 7 -0.47 6.73 -2.46
C ILE A 7 0.96 6.33 -2.12
N THR A 8 1.94 7.04 -2.66
CA THR A 8 3.35 6.80 -2.40
C THR A 8 3.99 7.96 -1.63
N GLY A 9 5.12 7.69 -0.98
CA GLY A 9 5.93 8.74 -0.37
C GLY A 9 6.96 8.24 0.63
N PRO A 10 7.94 9.07 1.00
CA PRO A 10 8.95 8.68 1.99
C PRO A 10 8.34 8.47 3.37
N SER A 11 9.12 7.88 4.27
CA SER A 11 8.74 7.75 5.68
C SER A 11 8.44 9.11 6.29
N ARG A 12 7.36 9.18 7.08
CA ARG A 12 6.90 10.41 7.77
C ARG A 12 6.52 11.57 6.83
N SER A 13 6.16 11.28 5.58
CA SER A 13 5.74 12.32 4.63
C SER A 13 4.32 12.84 4.83
N GLY A 14 3.48 12.11 5.56
CA GLY A 14 2.04 12.36 5.64
C GLY A 14 1.17 11.38 4.84
N LYS A 15 1.76 10.35 4.20
CA LYS A 15 1.02 9.45 3.30
C LYS A 15 -0.11 8.68 3.98
N SER A 16 0.09 8.20 5.20
CA SER A 16 -0.96 7.49 5.95
C SER A 16 -2.09 8.44 6.34
N GLU A 17 -1.76 9.68 6.72
CA GLU A 17 -2.76 10.72 7.00
C GLU A 17 -3.61 11.08 5.79
N TRP A 18 -2.98 11.20 4.63
CA TRP A 18 -3.72 11.43 3.39
C TRP A 18 -4.62 10.24 3.02
N ALA A 19 -4.12 9.01 3.21
CA ALA A 19 -4.87 7.80 2.95
C ALA A 19 -6.10 7.67 3.88
N GLU A 20 -5.91 7.98 5.17
CA GLU A 20 -7.00 8.03 6.16
C GLU A 20 -8.03 9.12 5.79
N HIS A 21 -7.57 10.32 5.41
CA HIS A 21 -8.45 11.41 4.97
C HIS A 21 -9.31 11.03 3.76
N LEU A 22 -8.75 10.28 2.81
CA LEU A 22 -9.50 9.77 1.67
C LEU A 22 -10.51 8.70 2.10
N ALA A 23 -10.08 7.73 2.92
CA ALA A 23 -10.96 6.67 3.42
C ALA A 23 -12.16 7.21 4.20
N GLU A 24 -11.98 8.25 5.04
CA GLU A 24 -13.07 8.91 5.78
C GLU A 24 -14.15 9.52 4.90
N ARG A 25 -13.81 9.87 3.65
CA ARG A 25 -14.73 10.47 2.67
C ARG A 25 -15.39 9.43 1.79
N SER A 26 -14.98 8.17 1.89
CA SER A 26 -15.61 7.07 1.19
C SER A 26 -17.02 6.84 1.77
N PRO A 27 -18.06 6.69 0.92
CA PRO A 27 -19.40 6.33 1.40
C PRO A 27 -19.50 4.85 1.83
N ARG A 28 -18.42 4.08 1.65
CA ARG A 28 -18.33 2.64 1.87
C ARG A 28 -17.83 2.30 3.28
N ALA A 29 -18.06 1.07 3.71
CA ALA A 29 -17.57 0.58 4.99
C ALA A 29 -16.04 0.42 4.97
N VAL A 30 -15.33 1.26 5.73
CA VAL A 30 -13.87 1.21 5.78
C VAL A 30 -13.37 -0.02 6.53
N LEU A 31 -12.48 -0.77 5.88
CA LEU A 31 -11.67 -1.84 6.44
C LEU A 31 -10.19 -1.49 6.29
N TYR A 32 -9.54 -1.20 7.42
CA TYR A 32 -8.10 -1.03 7.46
C TYR A 32 -7.39 -2.39 7.43
N ILE A 33 -6.44 -2.54 6.52
CA ILE A 33 -5.64 -3.75 6.36
C ILE A 33 -4.19 -3.43 6.74
N ALA A 34 -3.77 -3.95 7.89
CA ALA A 34 -2.39 -3.89 8.35
C ALA A 34 -1.60 -5.06 7.76
N THR A 35 -0.57 -4.79 6.97
CA THR A 35 0.27 -5.86 6.39
C THR A 35 1.57 -6.07 7.16
N ALA A 36 2.00 -5.15 8.02
CA ALA A 36 3.21 -5.36 8.83
C ALA A 36 3.05 -6.51 9.80
N GLN A 37 4.04 -7.42 9.90
CA GLN A 37 4.04 -8.44 10.95
C GLN A 37 4.03 -7.79 12.34
N MET A 38 3.25 -8.36 13.26
CA MET A 38 3.25 -7.91 14.65
C MET A 38 4.40 -8.60 15.38
N ASP A 39 5.40 -7.82 15.79
CA ASP A 39 6.34 -8.25 16.83
C ASP A 39 5.78 -7.83 18.20
N PRO A 40 5.35 -8.78 19.05
CA PRO A 40 4.86 -8.47 20.40
C PRO A 40 5.97 -8.00 21.35
N THR A 41 7.24 -8.15 20.97
CA THR A 41 8.39 -7.78 21.81
C THR A 41 8.90 -6.36 21.54
N ASP A 42 8.48 -5.73 20.45
CA ASP A 42 8.82 -4.34 20.11
C ASP A 42 7.82 -3.35 20.73
N ALA A 43 8.13 -2.86 21.93
CA ALA A 43 7.29 -1.90 22.65
C ALA A 43 7.12 -0.55 21.92
N GLU A 44 8.11 -0.11 21.13
CA GLU A 44 8.01 1.12 20.33
C GLU A 44 7.01 0.92 19.19
N TRP A 45 7.08 -0.22 18.52
CA TRP A 45 6.14 -0.62 17.46
C TRP A 45 4.71 -0.73 17.98
N GLN A 46 4.51 -1.35 19.15
CA GLN A 46 3.19 -1.47 19.79
C GLN A 46 2.61 -0.10 20.14
N ALA A 47 3.40 0.82 20.70
CA ALA A 47 2.95 2.17 21.00
C ALA A 47 2.54 2.94 19.73
N ARG A 48 3.24 2.71 18.62
CA ARG A 48 2.92 3.32 17.32
C ARG A 48 1.62 2.76 16.74
N ILE A 49 1.41 1.44 16.80
CA ILE A 49 0.13 0.81 16.41
C ILE A 49 -1.02 1.40 17.21
N LEU A 50 -0.89 1.49 18.53
CA LEU A 50 -1.94 2.03 19.41
C LEU A 50 -2.27 3.48 19.06
N LYS A 51 -1.25 4.32 18.84
CA LYS A 51 -1.46 5.71 18.41
C LYS A 51 -2.19 5.80 17.06
N HIS A 52 -1.86 4.94 16.11
CA HIS A 52 -2.54 4.91 14.81
C HIS A 52 -3.98 4.41 14.93
N GLN A 53 -4.24 3.39 15.76
CA GLN A 53 -5.59 2.91 16.02
C GLN A 53 -6.47 3.97 16.69
N GLN A 54 -5.92 4.71 17.67
CA GLN A 54 -6.65 5.77 18.39
C GLN A 54 -7.02 6.96 17.49
N ARG A 55 -6.28 7.19 16.41
CA ARG A 55 -6.58 8.25 15.44
C ARG A 55 -7.75 7.91 14.54
N ARG A 56 -8.05 6.62 14.35
CA ARG A 56 -9.07 6.17 13.41
C ARG A 56 -10.44 6.18 14.06
N PRO A 57 -11.51 6.47 13.29
CA PRO A 57 -12.86 6.38 13.80
C PRO A 57 -13.17 4.99 14.34
N ALA A 58 -13.85 4.92 15.50
CA ALA A 58 -14.19 3.64 16.15
C ALA A 58 -15.09 2.71 15.31
N HIS A 59 -15.76 3.25 14.29
CA HIS A 59 -16.60 2.47 13.37
C HIS A 59 -15.80 1.78 12.26
N TRP A 60 -14.51 2.07 12.11
CA TRP A 60 -13.66 1.39 11.14
C TRP A 60 -13.34 -0.02 11.61
N ARG A 61 -13.46 -0.98 10.70
CA ARG A 61 -12.97 -2.34 10.93
C ARG A 61 -11.47 -2.38 10.67
N SER A 62 -10.76 -3.27 11.35
CA SER A 62 -9.33 -3.51 11.11
C SER A 62 -9.06 -5.00 10.99
N ARG A 63 -8.20 -5.40 10.05
CA ARG A 63 -7.74 -6.78 9.86
C ARG A 63 -6.23 -6.80 9.66
N HIS A 64 -5.58 -7.79 10.25
CA HIS A 64 -4.16 -8.06 10.05
C HIS A 64 -4.00 -9.09 8.91
N VAL A 65 -3.29 -8.71 7.84
CA VAL A 65 -3.12 -9.53 6.63
C VAL A 65 -1.68 -9.41 6.11
N PRO A 66 -0.71 -10.11 6.75
CA PRO A 66 0.70 -9.96 6.40
C PRO A 66 1.09 -10.60 5.07
N HIS A 67 0.40 -11.67 4.65
CA HIS A 67 0.76 -12.43 3.45
C HIS A 67 -0.41 -12.52 2.46
N GLU A 68 -1.62 -12.79 2.93
CA GLU A 68 -2.80 -13.12 2.12
C GLU A 68 -3.58 -11.92 1.56
N LEU A 69 -2.87 -10.87 1.12
CA LEU A 69 -3.51 -9.63 0.68
C LEU A 69 -4.43 -9.82 -0.55
N ALA A 70 -4.03 -10.71 -1.47
CA ALA A 70 -4.85 -11.09 -2.63
C ALA A 70 -6.20 -11.70 -2.19
N ILE A 71 -6.20 -12.56 -1.17
CA ILE A 71 -7.43 -13.18 -0.64
C ILE A 71 -8.31 -12.10 0.01
N ALA A 72 -7.72 -11.18 0.78
CA ALA A 72 -8.49 -10.08 1.38
C ALA A 72 -9.22 -9.24 0.32
N LEU A 73 -8.55 -8.93 -0.80
CA LEU A 73 -9.13 -8.23 -1.95
C LEU A 73 -10.26 -9.01 -2.64
N GLN A 74 -10.11 -10.33 -2.78
CA GLN A 74 -11.11 -11.21 -3.40
C GLN A 74 -12.37 -11.38 -2.54
N THR A 75 -12.22 -11.32 -1.21
CA THR A 75 -13.34 -11.46 -0.27
C THR A 75 -14.10 -10.15 -0.01
N ALA A 76 -13.55 -9.01 -0.45
CA ALA A 76 -14.17 -7.72 -0.26
C ALA A 76 -15.33 -7.50 -1.24
N THR A 77 -16.32 -6.71 -0.82
CA THR A 77 -17.52 -6.42 -1.63
C THR A 77 -17.50 -4.99 -2.16
N ALA A 78 -18.43 -4.67 -3.05
CA ALA A 78 -18.60 -3.31 -3.57
C ALA A 78 -18.96 -2.26 -2.49
N ASP A 79 -19.38 -2.71 -1.31
CA ASP A 79 -19.71 -1.86 -0.15
C ASP A 79 -18.49 -1.57 0.74
N ASP A 80 -17.34 -2.20 0.47
CA ASP A 80 -16.12 -2.04 1.25
C ASP A 80 -15.18 -0.97 0.67
N CYS A 81 -14.52 -0.21 1.56
CA CYS A 81 -13.34 0.59 1.24
C CYS A 81 -12.14 0.03 1.99
N LEU A 82 -11.20 -0.55 1.25
CA LEU A 82 -9.99 -1.15 1.81
C LEU A 82 -8.88 -0.11 1.86
N LEU A 83 -8.46 0.25 3.07
CA LEU A 83 -7.26 1.05 3.29
C LEU A 83 -6.11 0.12 3.66
N ILE A 84 -5.19 -0.12 2.71
CA ILE A 84 -4.08 -1.06 2.85
C ILE A 84 -2.80 -0.31 3.19
N ASP A 85 -2.20 -0.65 4.34
CA ASP A 85 -0.99 0.00 4.88
C ASP A 85 -0.04 -1.10 5.41
N SER A 86 1.04 -1.44 4.68
CA SER A 86 1.43 -0.90 3.38
C SER A 86 1.90 -1.98 2.40
N LEU A 87 2.06 -1.59 1.14
CA LEU A 87 2.67 -2.44 0.11
C LEU A 87 4.12 -2.78 0.46
N GLY A 88 4.89 -1.86 1.06
CA GLY A 88 6.27 -2.14 1.44
C GLY A 88 6.37 -3.15 2.57
N THR A 89 5.52 -3.08 3.60
CA THR A 89 5.54 -4.11 4.64
C THR A 89 5.08 -5.47 4.11
N TRP A 90 4.16 -5.51 3.15
CA TRP A 90 3.79 -6.74 2.46
C TRP A 90 4.95 -7.33 1.64
N VAL A 91 5.70 -6.50 0.90
CA VAL A 91 6.92 -6.92 0.17
C VAL A 91 7.97 -7.44 1.15
N ALA A 92 8.18 -6.75 2.28
CA ALA A 92 9.15 -7.15 3.30
C ALA A 92 8.84 -8.54 3.87
N ASN A 93 7.56 -8.87 4.09
CA ASN A 93 7.14 -10.18 4.58
C ASN A 93 7.41 -11.34 3.60
N ALA A 94 7.64 -11.03 2.32
CA ALA A 94 7.92 -12.00 1.27
C ALA A 94 9.37 -11.89 0.74
N ILE A 95 10.24 -11.14 1.44
CA ILE A 95 11.54 -10.76 0.89
C ILE A 95 12.46 -11.96 0.67
N ASP A 96 12.37 -12.98 1.53
CA ASP A 96 13.19 -14.19 1.48
C ASP A 96 12.64 -15.25 0.50
N GLN A 97 11.48 -15.00 -0.12
CA GLN A 97 10.95 -15.91 -1.13
C GLN A 97 11.85 -15.93 -2.36
N ALA A 98 11.95 -17.11 -2.99
CA ALA A 98 12.56 -17.25 -4.30
C ALA A 98 11.83 -16.39 -5.34
N ASP A 99 12.54 -15.95 -6.38
CA ASP A 99 12.01 -14.98 -7.34
C ASP A 99 10.79 -15.50 -8.11
N ASP A 100 10.76 -16.78 -8.46
CA ASP A 100 9.61 -17.42 -9.13
C ASP A 100 8.36 -17.40 -8.25
N VAL A 101 8.50 -17.73 -6.96
CA VAL A 101 7.42 -17.65 -5.97
C VAL A 101 6.95 -16.22 -5.78
N TRP A 102 7.87 -15.27 -5.66
CA TRP A 102 7.56 -13.85 -5.55
C TRP A 102 6.75 -13.35 -6.76
N GLN A 103 7.15 -13.70 -7.98
CA GLN A 103 6.43 -13.26 -9.18
C GLN A 103 5.00 -13.79 -9.23
N ILE A 104 4.77 -15.05 -8.82
CA ILE A 104 3.42 -15.62 -8.73
C ILE A 104 2.59 -14.85 -7.70
N GLN A 105 3.15 -14.54 -6.53
CA GLN A 105 2.45 -13.82 -5.47
C GLN A 105 2.14 -12.36 -5.87
N ALA A 106 3.09 -11.68 -6.51
CA ALA A 106 2.90 -10.32 -7.04
C ALA A 106 1.83 -10.28 -8.15
N ALA A 107 1.85 -11.25 -9.07
CA ALA A 107 0.83 -11.36 -10.12
C ALA A 107 -0.57 -11.60 -9.53
N ALA A 108 -0.70 -12.49 -8.54
CA ALA A 108 -1.97 -12.75 -7.88
C ALA A 108 -2.52 -11.50 -7.17
N LEU A 109 -1.66 -10.68 -6.55
CA LEU A 109 -2.06 -9.39 -5.97
C LEU A 109 -2.58 -8.43 -7.05
N LEU A 110 -1.84 -8.27 -8.15
CA LEU A 110 -2.22 -7.38 -9.26
C LEU A 110 -3.54 -7.81 -9.91
N ASP A 111 -3.75 -9.10 -10.11
CA ASP A 111 -5.00 -9.61 -10.67
C ASP A 111 -6.17 -9.41 -9.70
N SER A 112 -5.94 -9.58 -8.39
CA SER A 112 -6.95 -9.29 -7.37
C SER A 112 -7.31 -7.79 -7.31
N LEU A 113 -6.33 -6.90 -7.47
CA LEU A 113 -6.55 -5.45 -7.56
C LEU A 113 -7.38 -5.06 -8.79
N LYS A 114 -7.18 -5.74 -9.93
CA LYS A 114 -7.98 -5.50 -11.15
C LYS A 114 -9.41 -6.04 -11.06
N GLN A 115 -9.62 -7.12 -10.32
CA GLN A 115 -10.89 -7.84 -10.27
C GLN A 115 -11.80 -7.41 -9.10
N THR A 116 -11.23 -6.82 -8.04
CA THR A 116 -12.02 -6.41 -6.88
C THR A 116 -13.03 -5.33 -7.26
N THR A 117 -14.20 -5.40 -6.63
CA THR A 117 -15.27 -4.39 -6.77
C THR A 117 -15.26 -3.37 -5.64
N ALA A 118 -14.45 -3.61 -4.61
CA ALA A 118 -14.25 -2.72 -3.49
C ALA A 118 -13.52 -1.44 -3.92
N GLU A 119 -13.67 -0.38 -3.13
CA GLU A 119 -12.72 0.73 -3.19
C GLU A 119 -11.41 0.29 -2.56
N VAL A 120 -10.28 0.66 -3.15
CA VAL A 120 -8.96 0.34 -2.62
C VAL A 120 -8.11 1.60 -2.56
N ILE A 121 -7.57 1.87 -1.37
CA ILE A 121 -6.55 2.88 -1.12
C ILE A 121 -5.30 2.13 -0.68
N LEU A 122 -4.29 2.09 -1.53
CA LEU A 122 -3.05 1.37 -1.30
C LEU A 122 -1.91 2.35 -0.98
N VAL A 123 -1.32 2.21 0.20
CA VAL A 123 -0.16 3.00 0.63
C VAL A 123 1.13 2.24 0.31
N ALA A 124 2.11 2.92 -0.25
CA ALA A 124 3.44 2.38 -0.53
C ALA A 124 4.55 3.37 -0.14
N GLU A 125 5.70 2.84 0.25
CA GLU A 125 6.90 3.62 0.55
C GLU A 125 7.69 3.96 -0.71
N GLU A 126 8.20 5.19 -0.79
CA GLU A 126 9.23 5.56 -1.76
C GLU A 126 10.62 5.36 -1.17
N VAL A 127 11.33 4.33 -1.66
CA VAL A 127 12.67 3.93 -1.19
C VAL A 127 13.76 4.02 -2.26
N GLY A 128 13.40 4.45 -3.47
CA GLY A 128 14.29 4.41 -4.65
C GLY A 128 15.15 5.66 -4.87
N TRP A 129 14.97 6.74 -4.12
CA TRP A 129 15.62 8.04 -4.39
C TRP A 129 17.03 8.18 -3.77
N GLY A 130 17.43 7.20 -2.96
CA GLY A 130 18.72 7.19 -2.26
C GLY A 130 19.82 6.43 -2.99
N VAL A 131 20.91 6.18 -2.27
CA VAL A 131 22.02 5.35 -2.75
C VAL A 131 21.60 3.88 -2.89
N VAL A 132 22.35 3.12 -3.70
CA VAL A 132 22.17 1.67 -3.82
C VAL A 132 22.45 1.00 -2.45
N PRO A 133 21.52 0.18 -1.93
CA PRO A 133 21.74 -0.53 -0.66
C PRO A 133 23.00 -1.41 -0.69
N ALA A 134 23.81 -1.34 0.38
CA ALA A 134 25.04 -2.13 0.49
C ALA A 134 24.76 -3.65 0.52
N TYR A 135 23.65 -4.06 1.14
CA TYR A 135 23.30 -5.47 1.32
C TYR A 135 22.36 -5.97 0.20
N PRO A 136 22.53 -7.23 -0.26
CA PRO A 136 21.67 -7.83 -1.28
C PRO A 136 20.17 -7.72 -0.95
N LEU A 137 19.80 -8.03 0.30
CA LEU A 137 18.41 -8.00 0.74
C LEU A 137 17.75 -6.62 0.55
N GLY A 138 18.49 -5.54 0.84
CA GLY A 138 18.00 -4.18 0.62
C GLY A 138 17.81 -3.84 -0.85
N ARG A 139 18.68 -4.35 -1.73
CA ARG A 139 18.51 -4.20 -3.20
C ARG A 139 17.29 -4.95 -3.68
N THR A 140 17.12 -6.21 -3.27
CA THR A 140 15.93 -7.02 -3.57
C THR A 140 14.66 -6.32 -3.13
N PHE A 141 14.64 -5.76 -1.92
CA PHE A 141 13.47 -5.05 -1.39
C PHE A 141 13.12 -3.83 -2.24
N ARG A 142 14.13 -2.98 -2.51
CA ARG A 142 13.97 -1.79 -3.34
C ARG A 142 13.44 -2.13 -4.74
N ASP A 143 14.03 -3.14 -5.37
CA ASP A 143 13.70 -3.50 -6.75
C ASP A 143 12.32 -4.17 -6.84
N ARG A 144 11.96 -5.05 -5.88
CA ARG A 144 10.62 -5.66 -5.79
C ARG A 144 9.53 -4.63 -5.51
N LEU A 145 9.72 -3.75 -4.52
CA LEU A 145 8.75 -2.72 -4.18
C LEU A 145 8.59 -1.70 -5.32
N GLY A 146 9.69 -1.25 -5.92
CA GLY A 146 9.65 -0.31 -7.05
C GLY A 146 8.93 -0.89 -8.27
N SER A 147 9.26 -2.14 -8.64
CA SER A 147 8.59 -2.84 -9.75
C SER A 147 7.09 -3.01 -9.49
N LEU A 148 6.71 -3.49 -8.30
CA LEU A 148 5.31 -3.70 -7.95
C LEU A 148 4.53 -2.37 -7.89
N THR A 149 5.11 -1.33 -7.31
CA THR A 149 4.49 0.01 -7.22
C THR A 149 4.23 0.59 -8.62
N ARG A 150 5.17 0.44 -9.57
CA ARG A 150 4.97 0.83 -10.97
C ARG A 150 3.83 0.04 -11.61
N GLN A 151 3.78 -1.28 -11.41
CA GLN A 151 2.73 -2.13 -11.95
C GLN A 151 1.35 -1.78 -11.39
N VAL A 152 1.26 -1.45 -10.09
CA VAL A 152 0.03 -0.94 -9.49
C VAL A 152 -0.32 0.44 -10.05
N GLY A 153 0.67 1.35 -10.18
CA GLY A 153 0.46 2.68 -10.76
C GLY A 153 -0.11 2.65 -12.17
N ALA A 154 0.23 1.63 -12.97
CA ALA A 154 -0.31 1.44 -14.30
C ALA A 154 -1.83 1.18 -14.30
N ILE A 155 -2.31 0.39 -13.34
CA ILE A 155 -3.72 -0.01 -13.20
C ILE A 155 -4.52 0.89 -12.24
N ALA A 156 -3.86 1.79 -11.50
CA ALA A 156 -4.53 2.68 -10.57
C ALA A 156 -5.29 3.80 -11.30
N ASP A 157 -6.50 4.06 -10.81
CA ASP A 157 -7.36 5.14 -11.29
C ASP A 157 -6.86 6.50 -10.79
N ALA A 158 -6.20 6.56 -9.64
CA ALA A 158 -5.51 7.75 -9.14
C ALA A 158 -4.16 7.38 -8.50
N ALA A 159 -3.17 8.26 -8.64
CA ALA A 159 -1.85 8.10 -8.04
C ALA A 159 -1.37 9.41 -7.41
N TYR A 160 -1.00 9.36 -6.13
CA TYR A 160 -0.52 10.50 -5.37
C TYR A 160 0.90 10.27 -4.86
N LEU A 161 1.73 11.30 -4.95
CA LEU A 161 2.99 11.39 -4.21
C LEU A 161 2.80 12.33 -3.03
N VAL A 162 3.04 11.85 -1.82
CA VAL A 162 3.01 12.65 -0.60
C VAL A 162 4.43 12.90 -0.12
N THR A 163 4.86 14.16 -0.10
CA THR A 163 6.20 14.58 0.31
C THR A 163 6.16 15.87 1.13
N ALA A 164 6.89 15.91 2.24
CA ALA A 164 6.92 17.06 3.16
C ALA A 164 5.52 17.59 3.56
N GLY A 165 4.51 16.71 3.66
CA GLY A 165 3.12 17.08 3.96
C GLY A 165 2.30 17.60 2.76
N TYR A 166 2.91 17.76 1.60
CA TYR A 166 2.22 18.11 0.35
C TYR A 166 1.78 16.86 -0.39
N VAL A 167 0.57 16.93 -0.95
CA VAL A 167 0.00 15.89 -1.80
C VAL A 167 0.08 16.36 -3.25
N LEU A 168 0.75 15.57 -4.09
CA LEU A 168 0.90 15.82 -5.51
C LEU A 168 0.10 14.78 -6.29
N ASP A 169 -0.88 15.22 -7.07
CA ASP A 169 -1.60 14.36 -8.01
C ASP A 169 -0.71 14.10 -9.23
N LEU A 170 -0.18 12.88 -9.34
CA LEU A 170 0.76 12.51 -10.38
C LEU A 170 0.11 12.41 -11.75
N GLN A 171 -1.19 12.14 -11.83
CA GLN A 171 -1.90 12.07 -13.10
C GLN A 171 -2.23 13.45 -13.66
N HIS A 172 -2.39 14.45 -12.77
CA HIS A 172 -2.53 15.83 -13.20
C HIS A 172 -1.18 16.46 -13.60
N LEU A 173 -0.10 16.11 -12.89
CA LEU A 173 1.22 16.72 -13.09
C LEU A 173 2.07 16.01 -14.15
N GLY A 174 1.73 14.78 -14.53
CA GLY A 174 2.54 13.95 -15.41
C GLY A 174 1.75 12.87 -16.13
N GLN A 175 2.49 12.03 -16.86
CA GLN A 175 1.95 10.88 -17.58
C GLN A 175 2.59 9.61 -17.07
N HIS A 176 1.81 8.54 -16.99
CA HIS A 176 2.36 7.23 -16.65
C HIS A 176 3.22 6.73 -17.81
N VAL A 177 4.43 6.23 -17.52
CA VAL A 177 5.40 5.80 -18.54
C VAL A 177 4.82 4.71 -19.45
N ASP A 178 4.00 3.82 -18.91
CA ASP A 178 3.34 2.75 -19.69
C ASP A 178 2.15 3.23 -20.55
N ARG A 179 1.84 4.53 -20.52
CA ARG A 179 0.81 5.19 -21.35
C ARG A 179 1.42 6.10 -22.41
N LEU A 180 2.74 6.11 -22.55
CA LEU A 180 3.43 6.80 -23.63
C LEU A 180 3.27 5.96 -24.90
N GLU A 181 2.50 6.46 -25.87
CA GLU A 181 2.42 5.90 -27.23
C GLU A 181 3.76 6.02 -27.99
#